data_AF-A0A832LZV5-F1
#
_entry.id   AF-A0A832LZV5-F1
#
_cell.length_a   1.000
_cell.length_b   1.000
_cell.length_c   1.000
_cell.angle_alpha   90.00
_cell.angle_beta   90.00
_cell.angle_gamma   90.00
#
_symmetry.space_group_name_H-M   'P 1'
#
loop_
_entity.id
_entity.type
_entity.pdbx_description
1 polymer ?
#
loop_
_entity_poly.entity_id
_entity_poly.type
_entity_poly.pdbx_seq_one_letter_code
_entity_poly.pdbx_strand_id
1 'polypeptide(L)'
;MNNFYKDFDFAEAEKLIKLALREDIGKGDITSETLIPRNSISQARLLLKENSFISGLKIFEMVFKIIDKSIGITEKVEEGKLYRKGTVLCKIKGNTISLLKGERTALNILQRMSGISNNVYNIIKIIGKKPGLLDTRKTTPNFRIFEKLAVKIGGGINHRKGLYDMMLIKDNHIEACGNISGVIEVLKKKKNNRKLLGLKKEIEVKNIEEAMIVKKYGKDLIDIVMLDNFTPDDIKKVIKLL
;
A
#
# COMPACT_ATOMS: atom_id res chain seq x y z
N MET A 1 -6.82 13.60 14.42
CA MET A 1 -6.71 13.37 12.97
C MET A 1 -5.90 12.10 12.74
N ASN A 2 -6.41 11.15 11.95
CA ASN A 2 -5.63 9.98 11.53
C ASN A 2 -4.49 10.47 10.61
N ASN A 3 -3.25 10.41 11.08
CA ASN A 3 -2.11 10.74 10.23
C ASN A 3 -1.74 9.50 9.39
N PHE A 4 -2.48 9.28 8.31
CA PHE A 4 -2.21 8.18 7.37
C PHE A 4 -0.77 8.20 6.85
N TYR A 5 -0.23 9.41 6.67
CA TYR A 5 1.11 9.69 6.17
C TYR A 5 2.21 9.59 7.23
N LYS A 6 1.87 9.21 8.48
CA LYS A 6 2.89 8.90 9.47
C LYS A 6 3.80 7.79 8.92
N ASP A 7 5.10 8.07 8.89
CA ASP A 7 6.16 7.20 8.36
C ASP A 7 6.07 6.91 6.84
N PHE A 8 5.34 7.74 6.09
CA PHE A 8 5.30 7.68 4.63
C PHE A 8 6.54 8.33 4.01
N ASP A 9 7.20 7.62 3.10
CA ASP A 9 8.40 8.10 2.42
C ASP A 9 8.04 9.00 1.23
N PHE A 10 7.90 10.30 1.51
CA PHE A 10 7.59 11.31 0.50
C PHE A 10 8.71 11.48 -0.53
N ALA A 11 9.97 11.25 -0.16
CA ALA A 11 11.10 11.39 -1.07
C ALA A 11 11.07 10.28 -2.13
N GLU A 12 10.76 9.04 -1.73
CA GLU A 12 10.58 7.94 -2.67
C GLU A 12 9.34 8.13 -3.55
N ALA A 13 8.22 8.57 -2.96
CA ALA A 13 7.02 8.91 -3.72
C ALA A 13 7.30 9.98 -4.79
N GLU A 14 8.03 11.04 -4.45
CA GLU A 14 8.42 12.09 -5.40
C GLU A 14 9.26 11.54 -6.56
N LYS A 15 10.23 10.65 -6.30
CA LYS A 15 11.03 10.01 -7.36
C LYS A 15 10.14 9.22 -8.32
N LEU A 16 9.22 8.41 -7.79
CA LEU A 16 8.31 7.59 -8.60
C LEU A 16 7.35 8.46 -9.41
N ILE A 17 6.85 9.56 -8.85
CA ILE A 17 6.00 10.51 -9.57
C ILE A 17 6.79 11.18 -10.70
N LYS A 18 8.05 11.59 -10.47
CA LYS A 18 8.91 12.15 -11.52
C LYS A 18 9.15 11.16 -12.66
N LEU A 19 9.31 9.87 -12.34
CA LEU A 19 9.42 8.82 -13.35
C LEU A 19 8.13 8.69 -14.17
N ALA A 20 6.96 8.68 -13.53
CA ALA A 20 5.66 8.62 -14.21
C ALA A 20 5.40 9.86 -15.08
N LEU A 21 5.74 11.06 -14.59
CA LEU A 21 5.63 12.29 -15.38
C LEU A 21 6.56 12.27 -16.59
N ARG A 22 7.78 11.73 -16.44
CA ARG A 22 8.72 11.58 -17.57
C ARG A 22 8.20 10.59 -18.62
N GLU A 23 7.56 9.51 -18.19
CA GLU A 23 6.90 8.55 -19.08
C GLU A 23 5.79 9.20 -19.91
N ASP A 24 4.92 9.99 -19.27
CA ASP A 24 3.73 10.60 -19.89
C ASP A 24 4.07 11.83 -20.74
N ILE A 25 5.03 12.67 -20.30
CA ILE A 25 5.38 13.94 -20.97
C ILE A 25 6.45 13.75 -22.05
N GLY A 26 7.41 12.85 -21.85
CA GLY A 26 8.53 12.65 -22.78
C GLY A 26 9.26 13.96 -23.10
N LYS A 27 9.16 14.42 -24.36
CA LYS A 27 9.80 15.66 -24.84
C LYS A 27 8.96 16.92 -24.62
N GLY A 28 7.68 16.80 -24.28
CA GLY A 28 6.75 17.91 -24.12
C GLY A 28 5.31 17.53 -24.47
N ASP A 29 4.35 18.31 -23.99
CA ASP A 29 2.94 18.16 -24.34
C ASP A 29 2.66 18.98 -25.61
N ILE A 30 2.87 18.33 -26.77
CA ILE A 30 2.77 18.95 -28.09
C ILE A 30 1.41 19.65 -28.26
N THR A 31 0.32 19.04 -27.78
CA THR A 31 -1.03 19.56 -28.00
C THR A 31 -1.25 20.84 -27.20
N SER A 32 -1.01 20.78 -25.89
CA SER A 32 -1.23 21.94 -25.01
C SER A 32 -0.26 23.07 -25.33
N GLU A 33 1.01 22.76 -25.61
CA GLU A 33 2.04 23.76 -25.92
C GLU A 33 1.82 24.46 -27.27
N THR A 34 1.14 23.79 -28.21
CA THR A 34 0.81 24.37 -29.53
C THR A 34 -0.45 25.24 -29.46
N LEU A 35 -1.48 24.78 -28.77
CA LEU A 35 -2.81 25.38 -28.85
C LEU A 35 -3.08 26.44 -27.78
N ILE A 36 -2.35 26.43 -26.66
CA ILE A 36 -2.70 27.22 -25.47
C ILE A 36 -1.67 28.34 -25.25
N PRO A 37 -2.10 29.60 -25.06
CA PRO A 37 -1.19 30.68 -24.70
C PRO A 37 -0.41 30.38 -23.42
N ARG A 38 0.91 30.65 -23.42
CA ARG A 38 1.80 30.34 -22.28
C ARG A 38 1.39 31.01 -20.97
N ASN A 39 0.73 32.15 -21.02
CA ASN A 39 0.23 32.90 -19.86
C ASN A 39 -1.22 32.56 -19.47
N SER A 40 -1.84 31.56 -20.12
CA SER A 40 -3.20 31.13 -19.82
C SER A 40 -3.28 30.56 -18.40
N ILE A 41 -4.28 31.00 -17.64
CA ILE A 41 -4.57 30.55 -16.27
C ILE A 41 -5.97 29.95 -16.27
N SER A 42 -6.09 28.72 -15.77
CA SER A 42 -7.35 28.00 -15.68
C SER A 42 -7.64 27.54 -14.27
N GLN A 43 -8.91 27.21 -14.03
CA GLN A 43 -9.36 26.52 -12.83
C GLN A 43 -10.11 25.25 -13.22
N ALA A 44 -9.75 24.13 -12.60
CA ALA A 44 -10.35 22.82 -12.81
C ALA A 44 -11.00 22.30 -11.52
N ARG A 45 -11.93 21.35 -11.68
CA ARG A 45 -12.59 20.64 -10.57
C ARG A 45 -12.31 19.15 -10.72
N LEU A 46 -11.77 18.54 -9.66
CA LEU A 46 -11.63 17.09 -9.59
C LEU A 46 -12.99 16.48 -9.22
N LEU A 47 -13.71 15.94 -10.20
CA LEU A 47 -15.06 15.40 -10.02
C LEU A 47 -15.05 13.89 -9.84
N LEU A 48 -15.68 13.40 -8.78
CA LEU A 48 -15.85 11.98 -8.53
C LEU A 48 -16.94 11.39 -9.44
N LYS A 49 -16.61 10.36 -10.22
CA LYS A 49 -17.53 9.74 -11.20
C LYS A 49 -18.23 8.46 -10.72
N GLU A 50 -17.85 7.96 -9.55
CA GLU A 50 -18.40 6.74 -8.92
C GLU A 50 -18.35 6.89 -7.39
N ASN A 51 -19.31 6.31 -6.66
CA ASN A 51 -19.23 6.29 -5.20
C ASN A 51 -17.94 5.59 -4.77
N SER A 52 -17.09 6.25 -3.99
CA SER A 52 -15.77 5.71 -3.69
C SER A 52 -15.21 6.22 -2.37
N PHE A 53 -14.45 5.36 -1.72
CA PHE A 53 -13.62 5.70 -0.56
C PHE A 53 -12.32 6.36 -1.05
N ILE A 54 -12.17 7.64 -0.76
CA ILE A 54 -11.16 8.49 -1.41
C ILE A 54 -9.80 8.39 -0.71
N SER A 55 -8.77 8.18 -1.53
CA SER A 55 -7.38 7.99 -1.10
C SER A 55 -6.42 8.42 -2.21
N GLY A 56 -5.33 9.10 -1.81
CA GLY A 56 -4.31 9.62 -2.72
C GLY A 56 -4.42 11.10 -3.04
N LEU A 57 -5.28 11.87 -2.35
CA LEU A 57 -5.44 13.31 -2.61
C LEU A 57 -4.18 14.12 -2.28
N LYS A 58 -3.35 13.69 -1.31
CA LYS A 58 -2.05 14.36 -1.07
C LYS A 58 -1.05 14.02 -2.17
N ILE A 59 -1.08 12.78 -2.68
CA ILE A 59 -0.21 12.35 -3.77
C ILE A 59 -0.62 13.05 -5.09
N PHE A 60 -1.91 13.17 -5.34
CA PHE A 60 -2.49 13.95 -6.43
C PHE A 60 -1.96 15.41 -6.41
N GLU A 61 -1.98 16.05 -5.25
CA GLU A 61 -1.42 17.39 -5.06
C GLU A 61 0.09 17.45 -5.35
N MET A 62 0.85 16.44 -4.91
CA MET A 62 2.29 16.36 -5.17
C MET A 62 2.60 16.33 -6.67
N VAL A 63 1.81 15.62 -7.48
CA VAL A 63 2.01 15.58 -8.94
C VAL A 63 2.01 16.98 -9.54
N PHE A 64 1.00 17.80 -9.21
CA PHE A 64 0.93 19.18 -9.70
C PHE A 64 2.05 20.05 -9.14
N LYS A 65 2.42 19.89 -7.86
CA LYS A 65 3.50 20.67 -7.24
C LYS A 65 4.89 20.34 -7.80
N ILE A 66 5.09 19.13 -8.32
CA ILE A 66 6.33 18.74 -9.01
C ILE A 66 6.42 19.42 -10.38
N ILE A 67 5.30 19.56 -11.09
CA ILE A 67 5.24 20.24 -12.39
C ILE A 67 5.40 21.74 -12.23
N ASP A 68 4.62 22.33 -11.32
CA ASP A 68 4.56 23.78 -11.13
C ASP A 68 4.17 24.10 -9.69
N LYS A 69 5.13 24.65 -8.94
CA LYS A 69 4.97 25.00 -7.52
C LYS A 69 3.87 26.05 -7.29
N SER A 70 3.54 26.85 -8.30
CA SER A 70 2.53 27.91 -8.22
C SER A 70 1.09 27.39 -8.24
N ILE A 71 0.86 26.14 -8.69
CA ILE A 71 -0.48 25.55 -8.76
C ILE A 71 -1.12 25.51 -7.37
N GLY A 72 -2.25 26.17 -7.20
CA GLY A 72 -3.05 26.15 -5.98
C GLY A 72 -4.04 25.00 -5.97
N ILE A 73 -4.19 24.33 -4.83
CA ILE A 73 -5.24 23.33 -4.60
C ILE A 73 -6.05 23.76 -3.39
N THR A 74 -7.35 23.90 -3.55
CA THR A 74 -8.28 24.42 -2.53
C THR A 74 -9.54 23.55 -2.44
N GLU A 75 -10.36 23.81 -1.41
CA GLU A 75 -11.66 23.14 -1.20
C GLU A 75 -11.55 21.61 -1.23
N LYS A 76 -10.50 21.09 -0.59
CA LYS A 76 -10.18 19.67 -0.57
C LYS A 76 -11.08 18.95 0.42
N VAL A 77 -11.73 17.89 -0.03
CA VAL A 77 -12.46 16.97 0.84
C VAL A 77 -11.48 16.19 1.72
N GLU A 78 -11.96 15.72 2.86
CA GLU A 78 -11.13 14.90 3.75
C GLU A 78 -10.88 13.52 3.14
N GLU A 79 -9.64 13.10 3.16
CA GLU A 79 -9.20 11.78 2.69
C GLU A 79 -9.55 10.67 3.71
N GLY A 80 -9.74 9.45 3.25
CA GLY A 80 -10.15 8.34 4.12
C GLY A 80 -11.63 8.36 4.44
N LYS A 81 -12.45 8.87 3.50
CA LYS A 81 -13.91 8.95 3.62
C LYS A 81 -14.59 8.50 2.34
N LEU A 82 -15.82 8.01 2.48
CA LEU A 82 -16.71 7.66 1.38
C LEU A 82 -17.41 8.92 0.86
N TYR A 83 -17.33 9.14 -0.46
CA TYR A 83 -18.06 10.21 -1.14
C TYR A 83 -18.94 9.65 -2.25
N ARG A 84 -19.96 10.42 -2.63
CA ARG A 84 -20.92 10.04 -3.68
C ARG A 84 -20.46 10.56 -5.03
N LYS A 85 -20.86 9.87 -6.09
CA LYS A 85 -20.74 10.36 -7.47
C LYS A 85 -21.27 11.80 -7.57
N GLY A 86 -20.53 12.65 -8.26
CA GLY A 86 -20.83 14.08 -8.41
C GLY A 86 -20.16 14.98 -7.36
N THR A 87 -19.55 14.43 -6.31
CA THR A 87 -18.76 15.22 -5.36
C THR A 87 -17.53 15.84 -6.05
N VAL A 88 -17.30 17.13 -5.82
CA VAL A 88 -16.04 17.80 -6.16
C VAL A 88 -15.03 17.54 -5.04
N LEU A 89 -13.96 16.81 -5.33
CA LEU A 89 -12.96 16.40 -4.36
C LEU A 89 -11.97 17.53 -4.02
N CYS A 90 -11.65 18.36 -5.00
CA CYS A 90 -10.90 19.60 -4.83
C CYS A 90 -11.04 20.51 -6.06
N LYS A 91 -10.61 21.76 -5.89
CA LYS A 91 -10.39 22.71 -7.00
C LYS A 91 -8.89 22.92 -7.19
N ILE A 92 -8.48 23.07 -8.44
CA ILE A 92 -7.08 23.24 -8.84
C ILE A 92 -7.00 24.48 -9.72
N LYS A 93 -6.06 25.38 -9.46
CA LYS A 93 -5.88 26.63 -10.21
C LYS A 93 -4.41 26.88 -10.51
N GLY A 94 -4.09 27.26 -11.75
CA GLY A 94 -2.73 27.54 -12.17
C GLY A 94 -2.60 27.70 -13.68
N ASN A 95 -1.36 27.64 -14.17
CA ASN A 95 -1.08 27.67 -15.60
C ASN A 95 -1.80 26.53 -16.33
N THR A 96 -2.56 26.86 -17.37
CA THR A 96 -3.40 25.90 -18.10
C THR A 96 -2.61 24.73 -18.66
N ILE A 97 -1.42 24.97 -19.24
CA ILE A 97 -0.56 23.92 -19.77
C ILE A 97 -0.05 23.03 -18.64
N SER A 98 0.40 23.61 -17.51
CA SER A 98 0.84 22.83 -16.35
C SER A 98 -0.28 21.96 -15.76
N LEU A 99 -1.53 22.44 -15.76
CA LEU A 99 -2.68 21.66 -15.31
C LEU A 99 -2.94 20.46 -16.22
N LEU A 100 -2.94 20.66 -17.54
CA LEU A 100 -3.21 19.58 -18.50
C LEU A 100 -2.08 18.54 -18.51
N LYS A 101 -0.81 18.98 -18.42
CA LYS A 101 0.35 18.10 -18.32
C LYS A 101 0.28 17.12 -17.14
N GLY A 102 -0.26 17.56 -16.00
CA GLY A 102 -0.33 16.75 -14.80
C GLY A 102 -1.57 15.87 -14.68
N GLU A 103 -2.60 16.13 -15.50
CA GLU A 103 -3.93 15.56 -15.31
C GLU A 103 -3.91 14.03 -15.31
N ARG A 104 -3.38 13.42 -16.38
CA ARG A 104 -3.48 11.97 -16.58
C ARG A 104 -2.69 11.20 -15.53
N THR A 105 -1.43 11.59 -15.31
CA THR A 105 -0.59 11.01 -14.27
C THR A 105 -1.23 11.14 -12.87
N ALA A 106 -1.76 12.32 -12.51
CA ALA A 106 -2.40 12.54 -11.21
C ALA A 106 -3.67 11.70 -11.03
N LEU A 107 -4.52 11.62 -12.06
CA LEU A 107 -5.73 10.82 -12.04
C LEU A 107 -5.44 9.32 -11.95
N ASN A 108 -4.47 8.81 -12.72
CA ASN A 108 -4.11 7.39 -12.71
C ASN A 108 -3.68 6.93 -11.30
N ILE A 109 -2.87 7.74 -10.61
CA ILE A 109 -2.42 7.45 -9.25
C ILE A 109 -3.61 7.49 -8.27
N LEU A 110 -4.40 8.57 -8.31
CA LEU A 110 -5.55 8.76 -7.41
C LEU A 110 -6.59 7.66 -7.58
N GLN A 111 -6.93 7.30 -8.83
CA GLN A 111 -7.91 6.26 -9.15
C GLN A 111 -7.45 4.90 -8.63
N ARG A 112 -6.18 4.55 -8.83
CA ARG A 112 -5.62 3.29 -8.34
C ARG A 112 -5.63 3.22 -6.81
N MET A 113 -5.21 4.29 -6.14
CA MET A 113 -5.22 4.36 -4.68
C MET A 113 -6.64 4.31 -4.10
N SER A 114 -7.57 5.07 -4.68
CA SER A 114 -8.98 5.07 -4.24
C SER A 114 -9.65 3.71 -4.49
N GLY A 115 -9.38 3.06 -5.62
CA GLY A 115 -9.88 1.71 -5.91
C GLY A 115 -9.44 0.67 -4.88
N ILE A 116 -8.15 0.67 -4.53
CA ILE A 116 -7.61 -0.21 -3.48
C ILE A 116 -8.25 0.09 -2.13
N SER A 117 -8.32 1.37 -1.74
CA SER A 117 -8.87 1.78 -0.44
C SER A 117 -10.36 1.44 -0.32
N ASN A 118 -11.12 1.59 -1.40
CA ASN A 118 -12.53 1.24 -1.48
C ASN A 118 -12.76 -0.26 -1.31
N ASN A 119 -11.94 -1.11 -1.96
CA ASN A 119 -12.00 -2.56 -1.76
C ASN A 119 -11.70 -2.95 -0.30
N VAL A 120 -10.64 -2.38 0.28
CA VAL A 120 -10.28 -2.62 1.69
C VAL A 120 -11.40 -2.19 2.64
N TYR A 121 -11.96 -1.00 2.45
CA TYR A 121 -13.07 -0.48 3.23
C TYR A 121 -14.28 -1.42 3.18
N ASN A 122 -14.64 -1.92 1.99
CA ASN A 122 -15.76 -2.84 1.81
C ASN A 122 -15.52 -4.19 2.49
N ILE A 123 -14.30 -4.75 2.41
CA ILE A 123 -13.96 -6.00 3.11
C ILE A 123 -14.08 -5.81 4.63
N ILE A 124 -13.51 -4.74 5.17
CA ILE A 124 -13.56 -4.43 6.61
C ILE A 124 -15.00 -4.23 7.09
N LYS A 125 -15.87 -3.66 6.26
CA LYS A 125 -17.30 -3.53 6.57
C LYS A 125 -17.97 -4.91 6.77
N ILE A 126 -17.50 -5.94 6.08
CA ILE A 126 -18.02 -7.31 6.18
C ILE A 126 -17.40 -8.05 7.38
N ILE A 127 -16.07 -8.02 7.53
CA ILE A 127 -15.37 -8.83 8.53
C ILE A 127 -15.24 -8.14 9.91
N GLY A 128 -15.54 -6.84 9.99
CA GLY A 128 -15.31 -6.03 11.18
C GLY A 128 -13.85 -5.56 11.34
N LYS A 129 -13.54 -4.94 12.49
CA LYS A 129 -12.18 -4.44 12.79
C LYS A 129 -11.22 -5.53 13.30
N LYS A 130 -11.76 -6.66 13.78
CA LYS A 130 -10.99 -7.82 14.26
C LYS A 130 -11.65 -9.09 13.70
N PRO A 131 -10.88 -9.99 13.07
CA PRO A 131 -9.44 -9.92 12.81
C PRO A 131 -9.05 -8.75 11.88
N GLY A 132 -7.79 -8.32 11.94
CA GLY A 132 -7.28 -7.26 11.06
C GLY A 132 -7.05 -7.77 9.63
N LEU A 133 -7.29 -6.91 8.63
CA LEU A 133 -7.03 -7.23 7.23
C LEU A 133 -5.59 -6.84 6.85
N LEU A 134 -4.76 -7.82 6.53
CA LEU A 134 -3.37 -7.62 6.10
C LEU A 134 -3.23 -7.64 4.58
N ASP A 135 -2.38 -6.78 4.04
CA ASP A 135 -1.97 -6.82 2.64
C ASP A 135 -0.76 -7.73 2.39
N THR A 136 -0.18 -7.70 1.18
CA THR A 136 0.96 -8.52 0.81
C THR A 136 2.01 -7.74 0.02
N ARG A 137 3.00 -8.45 -0.53
CA ARG A 137 3.96 -7.94 -1.53
C ARG A 137 3.53 -8.20 -2.98
N LYS A 138 2.35 -8.78 -3.20
CA LYS A 138 1.72 -8.95 -4.52
C LYS A 138 1.16 -7.59 -4.98
N THR A 139 2.08 -6.70 -5.28
CA THR A 139 1.83 -5.28 -5.59
C THR A 139 2.33 -4.98 -6.99
N THR A 140 1.80 -3.93 -7.62
CA THR A 140 2.34 -3.49 -8.91
C THR A 140 3.80 -3.04 -8.75
N PRO A 141 4.71 -3.48 -9.63
CA PRO A 141 6.11 -3.05 -9.62
C PRO A 141 6.22 -1.53 -9.59
N ASN A 142 7.14 -1.00 -8.78
CA ASN A 142 7.35 0.44 -8.57
C ASN A 142 6.15 1.23 -8.04
N PHE A 143 5.04 0.59 -7.67
CA PHE A 143 3.85 1.27 -7.14
C PHE A 143 3.53 0.91 -5.67
N ARG A 144 4.29 -0.02 -5.09
CA ARG A 144 4.04 -0.60 -3.74
C ARG A 144 3.80 0.45 -2.66
N ILE A 145 4.57 1.54 -2.62
CA ILE A 145 4.42 2.56 -1.57
C ILE A 145 3.03 3.20 -1.57
N PHE A 146 2.46 3.44 -2.76
CA PHE A 146 1.13 4.00 -2.92
C PHE A 146 0.04 2.98 -2.58
N GLU A 147 0.21 1.71 -2.99
CA GLU A 147 -0.75 0.64 -2.69
C GLU A 147 -0.81 0.33 -1.19
N LYS A 148 0.35 0.24 -0.52
CA LYS A 148 0.44 0.07 0.95
C LYS A 148 -0.18 1.25 1.69
N LEU A 149 0.00 2.48 1.19
CA LEU A 149 -0.67 3.65 1.78
C LEU A 149 -2.19 3.58 1.58
N ALA A 150 -2.65 3.17 0.39
CA ALA A 150 -4.06 3.00 0.09
C ALA A 150 -4.72 1.94 1.00
N VAL A 151 -4.07 0.79 1.22
CA VAL A 151 -4.54 -0.21 2.19
C VAL A 151 -4.72 0.41 3.58
N LYS A 152 -3.70 1.12 4.07
CA LYS A 152 -3.75 1.79 5.38
C LYS A 152 -4.89 2.81 5.46
N ILE A 153 -5.10 3.61 4.42
CA ILE A 153 -6.18 4.61 4.34
C ILE A 153 -7.56 3.93 4.35
N GLY A 154 -7.72 2.81 3.63
CA GLY A 154 -8.95 2.01 3.64
C GLY A 154 -9.27 1.32 4.98
N GLY A 155 -8.34 1.36 5.95
CA GLY A 155 -8.48 0.75 7.27
C GLY A 155 -7.76 -0.60 7.43
N GLY A 156 -7.09 -1.06 6.38
CA GLY A 156 -6.26 -2.26 6.42
C GLY A 156 -4.94 -2.04 7.16
N ILE A 157 -4.20 -3.11 7.37
CA ILE A 157 -2.92 -3.14 8.07
C ILE A 157 -1.86 -3.58 7.08
N ASN A 158 -0.76 -2.84 7.02
CA ASN A 158 0.37 -3.24 6.19
C ASN A 158 1.08 -4.44 6.84
N HIS A 159 1.17 -5.54 6.11
CA HIS A 159 2.16 -6.59 6.37
C HIS A 159 3.55 -6.05 6.01
N ARG A 160 4.54 -6.92 5.85
CA ARG A 160 5.89 -6.49 5.48
C ARG A 160 5.93 -5.72 4.14
N LYS A 161 6.69 -4.62 4.11
CA LYS A 161 6.99 -3.77 2.95
C LYS A 161 7.89 -4.48 1.94
N GLY A 162 8.83 -5.30 2.41
CA GLY A 162 9.89 -5.87 1.59
C GLY A 162 10.40 -7.22 2.09
N LEU A 163 11.61 -7.58 1.65
CA LEU A 163 12.35 -8.73 2.18
C LEU A 163 13.18 -8.36 3.41
N TYR A 164 13.37 -7.07 3.66
CA TYR A 164 14.33 -6.53 4.62
C TYR A 164 13.71 -6.20 5.99
N ASP A 165 12.39 -6.08 6.08
CA ASP A 165 11.69 -5.57 7.26
C ASP A 165 11.05 -6.66 8.14
N MET A 166 10.86 -7.86 7.59
CA MET A 166 10.40 -9.03 8.34
C MET A 166 10.85 -10.32 7.65
N MET A 167 11.26 -11.30 8.46
CA MET A 167 11.50 -12.66 7.99
C MET A 167 10.16 -13.37 7.80
N LEU A 168 9.92 -13.89 6.60
CA LEU A 168 8.77 -14.76 6.30
C LEU A 168 9.31 -16.05 5.71
N ILE A 169 9.18 -17.12 6.47
CA ILE A 169 9.67 -18.45 6.17
C ILE A 169 8.52 -19.18 5.47
N LYS A 170 8.65 -19.34 4.16
CA LYS A 170 7.70 -20.05 3.30
C LYS A 170 8.13 -21.48 3.03
N ASP A 171 7.23 -22.26 2.44
CA ASP A 171 7.46 -23.60 1.88
C ASP A 171 8.86 -23.84 1.28
N ASN A 172 9.31 -22.99 0.37
CA ASN A 172 10.60 -23.12 -0.32
C ASN A 172 11.78 -23.01 0.67
N HIS A 173 11.64 -22.21 1.72
CA HIS A 173 12.67 -22.07 2.75
C HIS A 173 12.65 -23.26 3.71
N ILE A 174 11.46 -23.79 4.01
CA ILE A 174 11.27 -24.97 4.86
C ILE A 174 11.90 -26.18 4.19
N GLU A 175 11.62 -26.39 2.91
CA GLU A 175 12.20 -27.45 2.09
C GLU A 175 13.71 -27.32 1.97
N ALA A 176 14.23 -26.11 1.74
CA ALA A 176 15.67 -25.86 1.72
C ALA A 176 16.35 -26.14 3.09
N CYS A 177 15.59 -26.11 4.19
CA CYS A 177 16.06 -26.50 5.52
C CYS A 177 15.67 -27.94 5.89
N GLY A 178 15.19 -28.74 4.92
CA GLY A 178 14.67 -30.09 5.10
C GLY A 178 13.22 -30.13 5.60
N ASN A 179 12.92 -29.46 6.72
CA ASN A 179 11.58 -29.36 7.29
C ASN A 179 11.51 -28.24 8.35
N ILE A 180 10.36 -28.07 9.00
CA ILE A 180 10.15 -27.06 10.05
C ILE A 180 11.14 -27.23 11.21
N SER A 181 11.46 -28.46 11.62
CA SER A 181 12.44 -28.70 12.69
C SER A 181 13.82 -28.20 12.29
N GLY A 182 14.23 -28.40 11.03
CA GLY A 182 15.47 -27.87 10.49
C GLY A 182 15.51 -26.34 10.49
N VAL A 183 14.41 -25.68 10.11
CA VAL A 183 14.27 -24.21 10.23
C VAL A 183 14.48 -23.76 11.68
N ILE A 184 13.80 -24.41 12.63
CA ILE A 184 13.90 -24.07 14.06
C ILE A 184 15.33 -24.26 14.57
N GLU A 185 16.03 -25.32 14.17
CA GLU A 185 17.43 -25.56 14.53
C GLU A 185 18.35 -24.44 14.02
N VAL A 186 18.16 -24.03 12.76
CA VAL A 186 18.91 -22.91 12.17
C VAL A 186 18.66 -21.62 12.94
N LEU A 187 17.40 -21.33 13.30
CA LEU A 187 17.05 -20.15 14.10
C LEU A 187 17.69 -20.19 15.50
N LYS A 188 17.71 -21.36 16.16
CA LYS A 188 18.39 -21.54 17.46
C LYS A 188 19.88 -21.24 17.36
N LYS A 189 20.56 -21.79 16.36
CA LYS A 189 22.00 -21.56 16.12
C LYS A 189 22.28 -20.08 15.83
N LYS A 190 21.37 -19.39 15.14
CA LYS A 190 21.52 -17.98 14.76
C LYS A 190 20.87 -16.98 15.72
N LYS A 191 20.41 -17.39 16.91
CA LYS A 191 19.64 -16.52 17.82
C LYS A 191 20.38 -15.23 18.23
N ASN A 192 21.71 -15.29 18.33
CA ASN A 192 22.55 -14.15 18.72
C ASN A 192 23.01 -13.30 17.51
N ASN A 193 22.52 -13.58 16.30
CA ASN A 193 22.87 -12.80 15.13
C ASN A 193 22.23 -11.41 15.23
N ARG A 194 23.07 -10.36 15.25
CA ARG A 194 22.62 -8.97 15.38
C ARG A 194 21.61 -8.54 14.32
N LYS A 195 21.66 -9.11 13.10
CA LYS A 195 20.67 -8.82 12.04
C LYS A 195 19.27 -9.38 12.33
N LEU A 196 19.16 -10.36 13.22
CA LEU A 196 17.89 -11.02 13.58
C LEU A 196 17.30 -10.49 14.89
N LEU A 197 18.07 -9.72 15.67
CA LEU A 197 17.60 -9.10 16.90
C LEU A 197 16.54 -8.03 16.59
N GLY A 198 15.38 -8.13 17.23
CA GLY A 198 14.24 -7.22 17.02
C GLY A 198 13.48 -7.40 15.70
N LEU A 199 13.95 -8.27 14.79
CA LEU A 199 13.24 -8.58 13.55
C LEU A 199 12.12 -9.59 13.82
N LYS A 200 10.89 -9.23 13.44
CA LYS A 200 9.76 -10.15 13.46
C LYS A 200 9.98 -11.34 12.52
N LYS A 201 9.57 -12.52 12.94
CA LYS A 201 9.72 -13.79 12.23
C LYS A 201 8.35 -14.45 12.10
N GLU A 202 7.93 -14.65 10.86
CA GLU A 202 6.71 -15.35 10.51
C GLU A 202 7.05 -16.65 9.79
N ILE A 203 6.33 -17.73 10.10
CA ILE A 203 6.46 -19.02 9.42
C ILE A 203 5.11 -19.48 8.87
N GLU A 204 5.15 -19.96 7.64
CA GLU A 204 4.02 -20.59 6.96
C GLU A 204 3.95 -22.07 7.34
N VAL A 205 2.77 -22.54 7.74
CA VAL A 205 2.50 -23.95 8.03
C VAL A 205 1.33 -24.41 7.17
N LYS A 206 1.35 -25.69 6.78
CA LYS A 206 0.38 -26.32 5.86
C LYS A 206 -0.59 -27.27 6.55
N ASN A 207 -0.31 -27.67 7.79
CA ASN A 207 -1.16 -28.59 8.56
C ASN A 207 -0.99 -28.42 10.07
N ILE A 208 -1.86 -29.07 10.85
CA ILE A 208 -1.90 -28.96 12.31
C ILE A 208 -0.60 -29.49 12.95
N GLU A 209 -0.01 -30.54 12.39
CA GLU A 209 1.23 -31.13 12.92
C GLU A 209 2.39 -30.13 12.85
N GLU A 210 2.54 -29.46 11.71
CA GLU A 210 3.51 -28.39 11.52
C GLU A 210 3.31 -27.23 12.50
N ALA A 211 2.06 -26.78 12.69
CA ALA A 211 1.72 -25.76 13.68
C ALA A 211 2.12 -26.18 15.12
N MET A 212 1.92 -27.46 15.45
CA MET A 212 2.30 -28.02 16.76
C MET A 212 3.82 -28.10 16.95
N ILE A 213 4.59 -28.39 15.89
CA ILE A 213 6.06 -28.35 15.93
C ILE A 213 6.52 -26.93 16.25
N VAL A 214 5.96 -25.91 15.56
CA VAL A 214 6.30 -24.51 15.81
C VAL A 214 5.95 -24.12 17.26
N LYS A 215 4.76 -24.48 17.75
CA LYS A 215 4.37 -24.23 19.15
C LYS A 215 5.35 -24.84 20.14
N LYS A 216 5.72 -26.11 19.95
CA LYS A 216 6.51 -26.86 20.93
C LYS A 216 7.98 -26.45 20.93
N TYR A 217 8.55 -26.15 19.77
CA TYR A 217 10.00 -26.00 19.62
C TYR A 217 10.45 -24.61 19.15
N GLY A 218 9.53 -23.81 18.62
CA GLY A 218 9.80 -22.50 17.99
C GLY A 218 9.18 -21.30 18.71
N LYS A 219 8.48 -21.48 19.84
CA LYS A 219 7.73 -20.42 20.53
C LYS A 219 8.56 -19.17 20.84
N ASP A 220 9.83 -19.33 21.21
CA ASP A 220 10.72 -18.20 21.54
C ASP A 220 11.47 -17.63 20.32
N LEU A 221 11.19 -18.16 19.13
CA LEU A 221 11.91 -17.87 17.88
C LEU A 221 11.00 -17.36 16.76
N ILE A 222 9.69 -17.59 16.86
CA ILE A 222 8.70 -17.26 15.85
C ILE A 222 7.62 -16.40 16.48
N ASP A 223 7.37 -15.24 15.89
CA ASP A 223 6.39 -14.27 16.38
C ASP A 223 4.99 -14.53 15.79
N ILE A 224 4.92 -15.05 14.56
CA ILE A 224 3.67 -15.20 13.79
C ILE A 224 3.66 -16.56 13.08
N VAL A 225 2.53 -17.25 13.16
CA VAL A 225 2.26 -18.48 12.40
C VAL A 225 1.20 -18.18 11.36
N MET A 226 1.54 -18.35 10.08
CA MET A 226 0.62 -18.21 8.95
C MET A 226 0.05 -19.59 8.60
N LEU A 227 -1.27 -19.73 8.72
CA LEU A 227 -2.00 -20.96 8.38
C LEU A 227 -2.33 -20.94 6.88
N ASP A 228 -1.53 -21.62 6.06
CA ASP A 228 -1.70 -21.60 4.60
C ASP A 228 -2.77 -22.60 4.15
N ASN A 229 -3.85 -22.08 3.54
CA ASN A 229 -4.94 -22.86 2.96
C ASN A 229 -5.66 -23.83 3.93
N PHE A 230 -5.68 -23.52 5.24
CA PHE A 230 -6.45 -24.29 6.21
C PHE A 230 -7.97 -24.14 6.00
N THR A 231 -8.70 -25.22 6.25
CA THR A 231 -10.17 -25.12 6.35
C THR A 231 -10.58 -24.32 7.60
N PRO A 232 -11.77 -23.69 7.64
CA PRO A 232 -12.25 -23.01 8.84
C PRO A 232 -12.27 -23.89 10.10
N ASP A 233 -12.53 -25.20 9.95
CA ASP A 233 -12.52 -26.12 11.09
C ASP A 233 -11.11 -26.44 11.57
N ASP A 234 -10.14 -26.56 10.66
CA ASP A 234 -8.74 -26.73 11.06
C ASP A 234 -8.18 -25.47 11.71
N ILE A 235 -8.57 -24.27 11.24
CA ILE A 235 -8.22 -23.01 11.91
C ILE A 235 -8.74 -23.01 13.36
N LYS A 236 -9.99 -23.42 13.60
CA LYS A 236 -10.53 -23.52 14.98
C LYS A 236 -9.74 -24.50 15.84
N LYS A 237 -9.34 -25.65 15.28
CA LYS A 237 -8.50 -26.63 16.00
C LYS A 237 -7.15 -26.02 16.35
N VAL A 238 -6.46 -25.41 15.38
CA VAL A 238 -5.15 -24.78 15.59
C VAL A 238 -5.23 -23.66 16.62
N ILE A 239 -6.24 -22.79 16.57
CA ILE A 239 -6.40 -21.71 17.55
C ILE A 239 -6.57 -22.25 18.98
N LYS A 240 -7.29 -23.37 19.17
CA LYS A 240 -7.41 -24.03 20.49
C LYS A 240 -6.08 -24.66 20.94
N LEU A 241 -5.27 -25.06 19.98
CA LEU A 241 -4.01 -25.75 20.20
C LEU A 241 -2.81 -24.81 20.35
N LEU A 242 -2.86 -23.56 19.88
CA LEU A 242 -1.82 -22.53 20.02
C LEU A 242 -1.95 -21.75 21.31
#